data_AF-A0A9C7LAV5-F1
#
_entry.id   AF-A0A9C7LAV5-F1
#
_cell.length_a   1.000
_cell.length_b   1.000
_cell.length_c   1.000
_cell.angle_alpha   90.00
_cell.angle_beta   90.00
_cell.angle_gamma   90.00
#
_symmetry.space_group_name_H-M   'P 1'
#
loop_
_entity.id
_entity.type
_entity.pdbx_description
1 polymer ?
#
loop_
_entity_poly.entity_id
_entity_poly.type
_entity_poly.pdbx_seq_one_letter_code
_entity_poly.pdbx_strand_id
1 'polypeptide(L)' 'MEKFYCDKCRLIYSQLENCKVCGELATKKIWIEVQKQDPHSK' A
#
# COMPACT_ATOMS: atom_id res chain seq x y z
N MET A 1 -0.06 5.21 8.07
CA MET A 1 -1.41 4.70 7.76
C MET A 1 -1.31 3.21 7.52
N GLU A 2 -2.22 2.41 8.09
CA GLU A 2 -2.30 0.98 7.75
C GLU A 2 -2.81 0.82 6.31
N LYS A 3 -2.08 0.04 5.51
CA LYS A 3 -2.46 -0.32 4.14
C LYS A 3 -2.26 -1.82 3.93
N PHE A 4 -2.99 -2.38 2.97
CA PHE A 4 -2.98 -3.79 2.63
C PHE A 4 -2.27 -4.01 1.31
N TYR A 5 -1.25 -4.86 1.31
CA TYR A 5 -0.35 -5.07 0.18
C TYR A 5 -0.57 -6.44 -0.45
N CYS A 6 -0.70 -6.45 -1.77
CA CYS A 6 -0.70 -7.68 -2.56
C CYS A 6 0.73 -7.98 -3.05
N ASP A 7 1.31 -9.09 -2.61
CA ASP A 7 2.70 -9.44 -2.92
C ASP A 7 2.93 -9.74 -4.40
N LYS A 8 1.98 -10.45 -5.04
CA LYS A 8 2.06 -10.82 -6.46
C LYS A 8 1.97 -9.62 -7.39
N CYS A 9 1.01 -8.74 -7.15
CA CYS A 9 0.73 -7.61 -8.04
C CYS A 9 1.38 -6.30 -7.60
N ARG A 10 2.01 -6.28 -6.42
CA ARG A 10 2.62 -5.10 -5.80
C ARG A 10 1.65 -3.92 -5.67
N LEU A 11 0.37 -4.23 -5.48
CA LEU A 11 -0.70 -3.24 -5.32
C LEU A 11 -0.99 -2.98 -3.84
N ILE A 12 -1.37 -1.75 -3.55
CA ILE A 12 -1.68 -1.29 -2.20
C ILE A 12 -3.16 -0.90 -2.13
N TYR A 13 -3.83 -1.42 -1.12
CA TYR A 13 -5.24 -1.24 -0.85
C TYR A 13 -5.44 -0.54 0.48
N SER A 14 -6.52 0.23 0.60
CA SER A 14 -6.85 0.96 1.82
C SER A 14 -7.56 0.11 2.87
N GLN A 15 -8.14 -1.01 2.45
CA GLN A 15 -8.88 -1.95 3.28
C GLN A 15 -8.50 -3.39 2.88
N LEU A 16 -8.85 -4.35 3.73
CA LEU A 16 -8.63 -5.76 3.46
C LEU A 16 -9.58 -6.20 2.34
N GLU A 17 -9.06 -6.33 1.13
CA GLU A 17 -9.83 -6.77 -0.03
C GLU A 17 -9.02 -7.73 -0.91
N ASN A 18 -9.73 -8.50 -1.75
CA ASN A 18 -9.11 -9.32 -2.78
C ASN A 18 -8.46 -8.42 -3.83
N CYS A 19 -7.25 -8.79 -4.25
CA CYS A 19 -6.56 -8.09 -5.30
C CYS A 19 -7.37 -8.16 -6.60
N LYS A 20 -7.69 -7.00 -7.17
CA LYS A 20 -8.48 -6.91 -8.41
C LYS A 20 -7.78 -7.50 -9.64
N VAL A 21 -6.48 -7.78 -9.54
CA VAL A 21 -5.65 -8.30 -10.65
C VAL A 21 -5.45 -9.82 -10.54
N CYS A 22 -5.06 -10.33 -9.38
CA CYS A 22 -4.75 -11.76 -9.21
C CYS A 22 -5.78 -12.55 -8.38
N GLY A 23 -6.77 -11.88 -7.77
CA GLY A 23 -7.79 -12.50 -6.92
C GLY A 23 -7.34 -12.87 -5.51
N GLU A 24 -6.03 -12.90 -5.23
CA GLU A 24 -5.48 -13.21 -3.90
C GLU A 24 -5.85 -12.14 -2.86
N LEU A 25 -6.09 -12.56 -1.62
CA LEU A 25 -6.43 -11.65 -0.52
C LEU A 25 -5.20 -10.81 -0.12
N ALA A 26 -5.30 -9.49 -0.20
CA ALA A 26 -4.23 -8.59 0.24
C ALA A 26 -4.19 -8.52 1.77
N THR A 27 -3.61 -9.51 2.44
CA THR A 27 -3.56 -9.59 3.92
C THR A 27 -2.34 -8.90 4.52
N LYS A 28 -1.29 -8.64 3.74
CA LYS A 28 -0.04 -8.05 4.25
C LYS A 28 -0.28 -6.60 4.64
N LYS A 29 -0.25 -6.32 5.93
CA LYS A 29 -0.26 -4.94 6.43
C LYS A 29 1.11 -4.32 6.23
N ILE A 30 1.16 -3.22 5.49
CA ILE A 30 2.36 -2.39 5.36
C ILE A 30 2.12 -1.06 6.05
N TRP A 31 3.17 -0.58 6.72
CA TRP A 31 3.19 0.76 7.28
C TRP A 31 3.86 1.70 6.29
N ILE A 32 3.08 2.62 5.73
CA ILE A 32 3.63 3.67 4.87
C ILE A 32 3.78 4.92 5.73
N GLU A 33 5.03 5.30 5.95
CA GLU A 33 5.40 6.59 6.50
C GLU A 33 5.60 7.56 5.33
N VAL A 34 4.70 8.53 5.20
CA VAL A 34 4.84 9.59 4.21
C VAL A 34 5.84 10.59 4.78
N GLN A 35 7.07 10.54 4.29
CA GLN A 35 8.06 11.58 4.53
C GLN A 35 7.54 12.86 3.87
N LYS A 36 7.33 13.92 4.66
CA LYS A 36 6.97 15.23 4.11
C LYS A 36 8.16 15.71 3.28
N GLN A 37 7.99 15.78 1.96
CA GLN A 37 8.94 16.49 1.12
C GLN A 37 8.92 17.95 1.55
N ASP A 38 10.05 18.43 2.07
CA ASP A 38 10.20 19.84 2.38
C ASP A 38 10.24 20.61 1.05
N PRO A 39 9.25 21.48 0.76
CA PRO A 39 9.20 22.19 -0.51
C PRO A 39 10.29 23.27 -0.63
N HIS A 40 11.10 23.51 0.40
CA HIS A 40 12.15 24.54 0.42
C HIS A 40 13.57 24.02 0.13
N SER A 41 13.73 22.87 -0.55
CA SER A 41 15.02 22.58 -1.19
C SER A 41 15.23 23.50 -2.40
N LYS A 42 15.68 24.73 -2.14
CA LYS A 42 16.27 25.67 -3.09
C LYS A 42 17.65 26.09 -2.60
#